data_AF-A0A2K6BIR3-F1
#
_entry.id   AF-A0A2K6BIR3-F1
#
_cell.length_a   1.000
_cell.length_b   1.000
_cell.length_c   1.000
_cell.angle_alpha   90.00
_cell.angle_beta   90.00
_cell.angle_gamma   90.00
#
_symmetry.space_group_name_H-M   'P 1'
#
loop_
_entity.id
_entity.type
_entity.pdbx_description
1 polymer ?
#
loop_
_entity_poly.entity_id
_entity_poly.type
_entity_poly.pdbx_seq_one_letter_code
_entity_poly.pdbx_strand_id
1 'polypeptide(L)'
;MMCGAPSVVQPATAETQDIADQVRSQLEEKENKKFPVFKAVSFKSQVVAGTNYFIKVQCWEGPPQTGAGRKPPAQAWALWSQ
;
A
#
# COMPACT_ATOMS: atom_id res chain seq x y z
N MET A 1 -12.33 -25.24 8.29
CA MET A 1 -11.84 -24.14 7.43
C MET A 1 -12.08 -22.84 8.18
N MET A 2 -11.11 -22.38 8.98
CA MET A 2 -11.19 -21.04 9.59
C MET A 2 -10.63 -20.08 8.54
N CYS A 3 -11.50 -19.43 7.78
CA CYS A 3 -11.09 -18.33 6.91
C CYS A 3 -10.46 -17.26 7.81
N GLY A 4 -9.14 -17.11 7.68
CA GLY A 4 -8.29 -16.48 8.70
C GLY A 4 -8.66 -15.03 8.94
N ALA A 5 -8.74 -14.65 10.21
CA ALA A 5 -8.70 -13.24 10.56
C ALA A 5 -7.38 -12.63 10.05
N PRO A 6 -7.37 -11.38 9.56
CA PRO A 6 -6.13 -10.70 9.23
C PRO A 6 -5.19 -10.71 10.43
N SER A 7 -3.89 -10.92 10.18
CA SER A 7 -2.86 -10.79 11.20
C SER A 7 -2.82 -9.36 11.77
N VAL A 8 -2.10 -9.21 12.87
CA VAL A 8 -1.80 -7.91 13.48
C VAL A 8 -1.14 -6.98 12.46
N VAL A 9 -1.40 -5.67 12.56
CA VAL A 9 -0.68 -4.68 11.75
C VAL A 9 0.81 -4.80 12.03
N GLN A 10 1.60 -4.97 10.98
CA GLN A 10 3.06 -4.93 11.04
C GLN A 10 3.57 -3.69 10.31
N PRO A 11 4.71 -3.11 10.73
CA PRO A 11 5.35 -2.01 10.00
C PRO A 11 5.81 -2.49 8.63
N ALA A 12 5.75 -1.62 7.62
CA ALA A 12 6.19 -1.99 6.27
C ALA A 12 7.68 -2.39 6.25
N THR A 13 7.96 -3.52 5.59
CA THR A 13 9.32 -3.99 5.30
C THR A 13 9.73 -3.63 3.87
N ALA A 14 11.01 -3.88 3.52
CA ALA A 14 11.49 -3.69 2.16
C ALA A 14 10.69 -4.50 1.12
N GLU A 15 10.31 -5.75 1.44
CA GLU A 15 9.45 -6.58 0.58
C GLU A 15 8.07 -5.95 0.38
N THR A 16 7.49 -5.38 1.45
CA THR A 16 6.20 -4.69 1.37
C THR A 16 6.27 -3.45 0.48
N GLN A 17 7.39 -2.73 0.56
CA GLN A 17 7.65 -1.56 -0.27
C GLN A 17 7.80 -1.97 -1.75
N ASP A 18 8.52 -3.05 -2.04
CA ASP A 18 8.65 -3.57 -3.41
C ASP A 18 7.29 -3.95 -4.02
N ILE A 19 6.43 -4.66 -3.27
CA ILE A 19 5.06 -4.95 -3.71
C ILE A 19 4.27 -3.66 -3.95
N ALA A 20 4.43 -2.66 -3.08
CA ALA A 20 3.78 -1.37 -3.26
C ALA A 20 4.26 -0.68 -4.55
N ASP A 21 5.57 -0.65 -4.84
CA ASP A 21 6.11 -0.06 -6.06
C ASP A 21 5.64 -0.81 -7.33
N GLN A 22 5.51 -2.13 -7.29
CA GLN A 22 4.92 -2.91 -8.40
C GLN A 22 3.46 -2.54 -8.67
N VAL A 23 2.66 -2.35 -7.60
CA VAL A 23 1.25 -1.95 -7.71
C VAL A 23 1.12 -0.49 -8.14
N ARG A 24 2.03 0.37 -7.70
CA ARG A 24 2.10 1.77 -8.10
C ARG A 24 2.18 1.89 -9.62
N SER A 25 3.09 1.18 -10.27
CA SER A 25 3.22 1.25 -11.73
C SER A 25 1.93 0.85 -12.44
N GLN A 26 1.23 -0.18 -11.94
CA GLN A 26 -0.06 -0.60 -12.49
C GLN A 26 -1.18 0.42 -12.25
N LEU A 27 -1.18 1.09 -11.09
CA LEU A 27 -2.13 2.17 -10.78
C LEU A 27 -1.87 3.42 -11.63
N GLU A 28 -0.60 3.80 -11.82
CA GLU A 28 -0.21 4.94 -12.64
C GLU A 28 -0.62 4.73 -14.12
N GLU A 29 -0.48 3.50 -14.62
CA GLU A 29 -0.96 3.11 -15.95
C GLU A 29 -2.50 3.18 -16.05
N LYS A 30 -3.21 2.59 -15.08
CA LYS A 30 -4.69 2.54 -15.09
C LYS A 30 -5.36 3.89 -14.88
N GLU A 31 -4.87 4.68 -13.94
CA GLU A 31 -5.44 6.01 -13.63
C GLU A 31 -4.86 7.12 -14.51
N ASN A 32 -3.84 6.84 -15.32
CA ASN A 32 -3.11 7.83 -16.11
C ASN A 32 -2.60 9.02 -15.24
N LYS A 33 -2.24 8.73 -14.00
CA LYS A 33 -1.74 9.70 -13.01
C LYS A 33 -0.40 9.26 -12.49
N LYS A 34 0.43 10.20 -12.03
CA LYS A 34 1.70 9.88 -11.38
C LYS A 34 1.61 10.07 -9.87
N PHE A 35 2.18 9.13 -9.14
CA PHE A 35 2.18 9.09 -7.70
C PHE A 35 3.61 9.23 -7.16
N PRO A 36 4.24 10.42 -7.27
CA PRO A 36 5.68 10.60 -7.04
C PRO A 36 6.18 10.03 -5.71
N VAL A 37 5.36 10.09 -4.66
CA VAL A 37 5.62 9.42 -3.39
C VAL A 37 4.64 8.26 -3.24
N PHE A 38 5.17 7.05 -3.09
CA PHE A 38 4.40 5.84 -2.84
C PHE A 38 5.11 4.99 -1.79
N LYS A 39 4.88 5.31 -0.50
CA LYS A 39 5.61 4.69 0.61
C LYS A 39 4.73 3.74 1.39
N ALA A 40 5.09 2.47 1.49
CA ALA A 40 4.42 1.54 2.37
C ALA A 40 4.65 1.94 3.84
N VAL A 41 3.57 2.04 4.62
CA VAL A 41 3.62 2.43 6.03
C VAL A 41 3.46 1.21 6.93
N SER A 42 2.49 0.37 6.61
CA SER A 42 2.15 -0.81 7.39
C SER A 42 1.48 -1.84 6.52
N PHE A 43 1.55 -3.11 6.88
CA PHE A 43 0.85 -4.18 6.20
C PHE A 43 0.16 -5.14 7.17
N LYS A 44 -0.77 -5.93 6.63
CA LYS A 44 -1.32 -7.13 7.27
C LYS A 44 -1.32 -8.27 6.27
N SER A 45 -1.16 -9.49 6.73
CA SER A 45 -1.35 -10.69 5.92
C SER A 45 -2.61 -11.43 6.37
N GLN A 46 -3.27 -12.12 5.46
CA GLN A 46 -4.41 -12.99 5.73
C GLN A 46 -4.23 -14.31 4.98
N VAL A 47 -4.23 -15.41 5.71
CA VAL A 47 -4.12 -16.75 5.14
C VAL A 47 -5.51 -17.23 4.71
N VAL A 48 -5.64 -17.53 3.42
CA VAL A 48 -6.84 -18.09 2.76
C VAL A 48 -6.44 -19.33 1.93
N ALA A 49 -6.97 -19.55 0.73
CA ALA A 49 -6.42 -20.51 -0.24
C ALA A 49 -5.13 -19.98 -0.93
N GLY A 50 -4.33 -19.23 -0.17
CA GLY A 50 -3.23 -18.36 -0.61
C GLY A 50 -2.89 -17.38 0.53
N THR A 51 -2.00 -16.41 0.29
CA THR A 51 -1.74 -15.33 1.26
C THR A 51 -2.12 -13.99 0.66
N ASN A 52 -3.12 -13.35 1.27
CA ASN A 52 -3.52 -12.00 0.94
C ASN A 52 -2.67 -10.99 1.73
N TYR A 53 -2.05 -10.04 1.05
CA TYR A 53 -1.38 -8.89 1.68
C TYR A 53 -2.25 -7.65 1.55
N PHE A 54 -2.42 -6.97 2.68
CA PHE A 54 -3.10 -5.70 2.82
C PHE A 54 -2.06 -4.64 3.14
N ILE A 55 -1.63 -3.89 2.14
CA ILE A 55 -0.56 -2.90 2.29
C ILE A 55 -1.17 -1.51 2.35
N LYS A 56 -0.87 -0.79 3.42
CA LYS A 56 -1.22 0.61 3.59
C LYS A 56 -0.11 1.46 3.01
N VAL A 57 -0.42 2.14 1.92
CA VAL A 57 0.53 3.02 1.24
C VAL A 57 0.17 4.48 1.51
N GLN A 58 1.19 5.26 1.81
CA GLN A 58 1.16 6.70 1.79
C GLN A 58 1.48 7.18 0.37
N CYS A 59 0.44 7.61 -0.34
CA CYS A 59 0.56 8.20 -1.65
C CYS A 59 0.40 9.72 -1.57
N TRP A 60 1.29 10.48 -2.24
CA TRP A 60 1.20 11.94 -2.35
C TRP A 60 1.27 12.38 -3.81
N GLU A 61 0.26 13.14 -4.23
CA GLU A 61 0.17 13.79 -5.54
C GLU A 61 0.58 15.27 -5.34
N GLY A 62 1.87 15.57 -5.49
CA GLY A 62 2.39 16.94 -5.37
C GLY A 62 3.89 17.00 -5.12
N PRO A 63 4.52 18.18 -5.21
CA PRO A 63 5.91 18.37 -4.80
C PRO A 63 6.07 18.00 -3.31
N PRO A 64 7.26 17.59 -2.85
CA PRO A 64 7.51 17.34 -1.44
C PRO A 64 7.29 18.64 -0.66
N GLN A 65 6.10 18.82 -0.08
CA GLN A 65 5.78 20.02 0.69
C GLN A 65 6.33 19.88 2.11
N THR A 66 7.47 20.52 2.36
CA THR A 66 7.93 20.89 3.70
C THR A 66 7.05 22.03 4.22
N GLY A 67 5.85 21.75 4.70
CA GLY A 67 4.98 22.79 5.24
C GLY A 67 3.60 22.30 5.67
N ALA A 68 3.19 22.69 6.88
CA ALA A 68 1.98 22.27 7.56
C ALA A 68 0.69 22.57 6.76
N GLY A 69 0.10 21.53 6.18
CA GLY A 69 -1.21 21.57 5.52
C GLY A 69 -1.67 20.15 5.24
N ARG A 70 -2.07 19.42 6.29
CA ARG A 70 -2.34 17.98 6.23
C ARG A 70 -3.65 17.70 5.48
N LYS A 71 -3.60 17.63 4.15
CA LYS A 71 -4.51 16.73 3.42
C LYS A 71 -4.07 15.31 3.76
N PRO A 72 -4.92 14.46 4.36
CA PRO A 72 -4.50 13.12 4.72
C PRO A 72 -4.04 12.39 3.46
N PRO A 73 -2.92 11.64 3.53
CA PRO A 73 -2.48 10.86 2.38
C PRO A 73 -3.62 9.95 1.95
N ALA A 74 -3.83 9.81 0.64
CA ALA A 74 -4.79 8.85 0.14
C ALA A 74 -4.31 7.46 0.61
N GLN A 75 -5.05 6.85 1.53
CA GLN A 75 -4.76 5.54 2.07
C GLN A 75 -5.41 4.51 1.14
N ALA A 76 -4.64 3.99 0.19
CA ALA A 76 -5.07 2.87 -0.62
C ALA A 76 -4.77 1.56 0.12
N TRP A 77 -5.74 0.64 0.11
CA TRP A 77 -5.56 -0.74 0.51
C TRP A 77 -5.45 -1.57 -0.77
N ALA A 78 -4.25 -2.01 -1.11
CA ALA A 78 -4.07 -2.99 -2.17
C ALA A 78 -4.25 -4.39 -1.57
N LEU A 79 -5.13 -5.20 -2.18
CA LEU A 79 -5.27 -6.63 -1.89
C LEU A 79 -4.41 -7.39 -2.91
N TRP A 80 -3.36 -8.04 -2.45
CA TRP A 80 -2.50 -8.85 -3.31
C TRP A 80 -2.56 -10.32 -2.88
N SER A 81 -2.96 -11.21 -3.81
CA SER A 81 -2.97 -12.66 -3.60
C SER A 81 -1.84 -13.25 -4.43
N GLN A 82 -0.92 -13.97 -3.78
CA GLN A 82 0.05 -14.84 -4.45
C GLN A 82 -0.61 -16.18 -4.82
#